data_AF-A0A818Y309-F1
#
_entry.id   AF-A0A818Y309-F1
#
_cell.length_a   1.000
_cell.length_b   1.000
_cell.length_c   1.000
_cell.angle_alpha   90.00
_cell.angle_beta   90.00
_cell.angle_gamma   90.00
#
_symmetry.space_group_name_H-M   'P 1'
#
loop_
_entity.id
_entity.type
_entity.pdbx_description
1 polymer ?
#
loop_
_entity_poly.entity_id
_entity_poly.type
_entity_poly.pdbx_seq_one_letter_code
_entity_poly.pdbx_strand_id
1 'polypeptide(L)'
;MLSNARKYIPPCQSRFCHQPIKEIANTEYETVLSSVQQCLKRNEMSITDQRAKQSFADLERIMHDLYCKRLPRKLYRRARREYKQVKRLQKILHRRSDMMICRIDKGEGFYIGDKSIMQHKTLEYMNKTEAYQELTSDYCPLTDILHATTSVLDYLIKKKVITTAQRDKLLPNLEKLELPYLYPLPKIHKLGIPIRPIVSALYAPVNLISKFLYKLLSPIYLQVAHETTVINSIDWVRKLEKYTADGYLKSTTNFITADVENLYTMIPREGGLHALLRFLEKYSNHSKIGPFSIDMIMKMARLILDTNYFAYINKYYKQTRGGAMGSAFTQVYANIYMLQWEQKLIESQASKN
;
A
#
# COMPACT_ATOMS: atom_id res chain seq x y z
N MET A 1 26.64 5.12 -10.59
CA MET A 1 26.98 5.18 -12.03
C MET A 1 25.73 5.31 -12.94
N LEU A 2 24.85 6.29 -12.73
CA LEU A 2 23.73 6.57 -13.66
C LEU A 2 23.48 8.08 -13.88
N SER A 3 24.52 8.91 -13.75
CA SER A 3 24.43 10.36 -14.05
C SER A 3 24.28 10.67 -15.54
N ASN A 4 24.46 9.68 -16.43
CA ASN A 4 24.29 9.79 -17.89
C ASN A 4 23.00 9.13 -18.41
N ALA A 5 22.02 8.85 -17.55
CA ALA A 5 20.74 8.33 -18.00
C ALA A 5 20.07 9.34 -18.95
N ARG A 6 19.72 8.87 -20.15
CA ARG A 6 19.00 9.63 -21.16
C ARG A 6 17.68 10.12 -20.56
N LYS A 7 17.59 11.41 -20.19
CA LYS A 7 16.36 12.03 -19.65
C LYS A 7 15.17 11.70 -20.55
N TYR A 8 14.14 11.10 -19.96
CA TYR A 8 12.84 10.87 -20.57
C TYR A 8 12.23 12.20 -21.03
N ILE A 9 11.72 12.27 -22.27
CA ILE A 9 11.10 13.50 -22.81
C ILE A 9 9.66 13.17 -23.24
N PRO A 10 8.68 13.31 -22.33
CA PRO A 10 7.31 12.85 -22.54
C PRO A 10 6.66 13.37 -23.85
N PRO A 11 6.73 14.69 -24.18
CA PRO A 11 6.10 15.22 -25.40
C PRO A 11 6.70 14.70 -26.71
N CYS A 12 7.95 14.22 -26.68
CA CYS A 12 8.62 13.69 -27.87
C CYS A 12 8.26 12.22 -28.11
N GLN A 13 8.13 11.44 -27.04
CA GLN A 13 7.87 10.01 -27.14
C GLN A 13 6.38 9.71 -27.35
N SER A 14 5.49 10.54 -26.81
CA SER A 14 4.04 10.48 -27.05
C SER A 14 3.67 10.56 -28.53
N ARG A 15 4.46 11.28 -29.35
CA ARG A 15 4.25 11.37 -30.81
C ARG A 15 4.47 10.06 -31.58
N PHE A 16 4.90 8.99 -30.92
CA PHE A 16 5.00 7.66 -31.51
C PHE A 16 3.87 6.72 -31.06
N CYS A 17 2.92 7.18 -30.23
CA CYS A 17 1.67 6.47 -30.05
C CYS A 17 0.73 6.79 -31.24
N HIS A 18 -0.25 5.91 -31.47
CA HIS A 18 -1.24 6.08 -32.54
C HIS A 18 -2.40 7.03 -32.13
N GLN A 19 -2.29 7.72 -31.00
CA GLN A 19 -3.32 8.62 -30.50
C GLN A 19 -3.07 10.07 -30.93
N PRO A 20 -4.13 10.86 -31.17
CA PRO A 20 -4.02 12.29 -31.41
C PRO A 20 -3.33 13.02 -30.25
N ILE A 21 -2.40 13.95 -30.57
CA ILE A 21 -1.63 14.71 -29.56
C ILE A 21 -2.55 15.45 -28.57
N LYS A 22 -3.68 15.96 -29.05
CA LYS A 22 -4.67 16.67 -28.22
C LYS A 22 -5.29 15.76 -27.17
N GLU A 23 -5.60 14.51 -27.52
CA GLU A 23 -6.14 13.53 -26.58
C GLU A 23 -5.11 13.13 -25.52
N ILE A 24 -3.85 12.98 -25.93
CA ILE A 24 -2.75 12.69 -25.00
C ILE A 24 -2.57 13.86 -24.02
N ALA A 25 -2.51 15.09 -24.54
CA ALA A 25 -2.34 16.29 -23.72
C ALA A 25 -3.46 16.42 -22.68
N ASN A 26 -4.72 16.18 -23.10
CA ASN A 26 -5.87 16.22 -22.19
C ASN A 26 -5.79 15.10 -21.14
N THR A 27 -5.48 13.86 -21.54
CA THR A 27 -5.39 12.72 -20.61
C THR A 27 -4.30 12.92 -19.56
N GLU A 28 -3.13 13.41 -19.99
CA GLU A 28 -2.01 13.72 -19.11
C GLU A 28 -2.33 14.91 -18.20
N TYR A 29 -3.00 15.94 -18.71
CA TYR A 29 -3.49 17.05 -17.90
C TYR A 29 -4.45 16.57 -16.81
N GLU A 30 -5.46 15.76 -17.14
CA GLU A 30 -6.40 15.20 -16.16
C GLU A 30 -5.70 14.34 -15.10
N THR A 31 -4.69 13.57 -15.51
CA THR A 31 -3.89 12.74 -14.60
C THR A 31 -3.07 13.60 -13.62
N VAL A 32 -2.43 14.66 -14.10
CA VAL A 32 -1.69 15.60 -13.24
C VAL A 32 -2.67 16.39 -12.36
N LEU A 33 -3.76 16.89 -12.92
CA LEU A 33 -4.79 17.65 -12.23
C LEU A 33 -5.38 16.85 -11.07
N SER A 34 -5.80 15.61 -11.31
CA SER A 34 -6.35 14.74 -10.27
C SER A 34 -5.33 14.46 -9.15
N SER A 35 -4.07 14.26 -9.49
CA SER A 35 -2.98 14.06 -8.52
C SER A 35 -2.74 15.30 -7.65
N VAL A 36 -2.68 16.48 -8.27
CA VAL A 36 -2.50 17.76 -7.58
C VAL A 36 -3.70 18.07 -6.69
N GLN A 37 -4.92 17.91 -7.21
CA GLN A 37 -6.15 18.10 -6.43
C GLN A 37 -6.23 17.16 -5.23
N GLN A 38 -5.84 15.89 -5.40
CA GLN A 38 -5.79 14.95 -4.29
C GLN A 38 -4.75 15.36 -3.23
N CYS A 39 -3.59 15.87 -3.65
CA CYS A 39 -2.57 16.41 -2.75
C CYS A 39 -3.07 17.63 -1.98
N LEU A 40 -3.68 18.60 -2.65
CA LEU A 40 -4.23 19.80 -2.03
C LEU A 40 -5.34 19.46 -1.03
N LYS A 41 -6.27 18.56 -1.39
CA LYS A 41 -7.32 18.07 -0.48
C LYS A 41 -6.75 17.39 0.75
N ARG A 42 -5.67 16.60 0.61
CA ARG A 42 -4.99 15.95 1.75
C ARG A 42 -4.34 16.94 2.72
N ASN A 43 -4.03 18.15 2.25
CA ASN A 43 -3.44 19.22 3.06
C ASN A 43 -4.47 20.33 3.38
N GLU A 44 -5.77 20.03 3.25
CA GLU A 44 -6.88 20.95 3.59
C GLU A 44 -6.84 22.29 2.85
N MET A 45 -6.22 22.33 1.67
CA MET A 45 -6.12 23.53 0.86
C MET A 45 -7.36 23.70 -0.04
N SER A 46 -7.91 24.92 -0.10
CA SER A 46 -9.02 25.25 -0.99
C SER A 46 -8.64 25.11 -2.46
N ILE A 47 -9.46 24.38 -3.21
CA ILE A 47 -9.32 24.19 -4.66
C ILE A 47 -10.31 25.02 -5.47
N THR A 48 -11.26 25.69 -4.80
CA THR A 48 -12.33 26.47 -5.43
C THR A 48 -12.01 27.95 -5.52
N ASP A 49 -10.97 28.40 -4.80
CA ASP A 49 -10.49 29.77 -4.83
C ASP A 49 -9.95 30.14 -6.23
N GLN A 50 -10.05 31.43 -6.56
CA GLN A 50 -9.66 32.00 -7.83
C GLN A 50 -8.18 31.77 -8.16
N ARG A 51 -7.30 31.79 -7.14
CA ARG A 51 -5.87 31.46 -7.32
C ARG A 51 -5.66 30.02 -7.78
N ALA A 52 -6.41 29.07 -7.22
CA ALA A 52 -6.35 27.66 -7.59
C ALA A 52 -6.89 27.45 -9.01
N LYS A 53 -8.05 28.04 -9.33
CA LYS A 53 -8.62 28.01 -10.68
C LYS A 53 -7.66 28.56 -11.73
N GLN A 54 -7.04 29.70 -11.45
CA GLN A 54 -6.05 30.30 -12.34
C GLN A 54 -4.83 29.38 -12.53
N SER A 55 -4.32 28.79 -11.44
CA SER A 55 -3.18 27.87 -11.50
C SER A 55 -3.47 26.62 -12.32
N PHE A 56 -4.70 26.08 -12.24
CA PHE A 56 -5.11 24.93 -13.05
C PHE A 56 -5.27 25.28 -14.54
N ALA A 57 -5.84 26.45 -14.86
CA ALA A 57 -5.91 26.93 -16.23
C ALA A 57 -4.50 27.19 -16.83
N ASP A 58 -3.58 27.74 -16.03
CA ASP A 58 -2.20 27.92 -16.43
C ASP A 58 -1.48 26.59 -16.67
N LEU A 59 -1.73 25.59 -15.81
CA LEU A 59 -1.20 24.24 -15.98
C LEU A 59 -1.73 23.58 -17.26
N GLU A 60 -3.03 23.68 -17.54
CA GLU A 60 -3.64 23.17 -18.77
C GLU A 60 -2.99 23.79 -20.00
N ARG A 61 -2.84 25.12 -20.01
CA ARG A 61 -2.17 25.84 -21.09
C ARG A 61 -0.73 25.41 -21.27
N ILE A 62 0.05 25.28 -20.18
CA ILE A 62 1.44 24.82 -20.22
C ILE A 62 1.51 23.40 -20.80
N MET A 63 0.64 22.49 -20.37
CA MET A 63 0.59 21.12 -20.88
C MET A 63 0.25 21.10 -22.37
N HIS A 64 -0.81 21.78 -22.77
CA HIS A 64 -1.19 21.87 -24.18
C HIS A 64 -0.05 22.44 -25.04
N ASP A 65 0.60 23.53 -24.60
CA ASP A 65 1.77 24.10 -25.25
C ASP A 65 2.93 23.12 -25.38
N LEU A 66 3.25 22.38 -24.32
CA LEU A 66 4.35 21.40 -24.31
C LEU A 66 4.15 20.31 -25.36
N TYR A 67 2.91 19.84 -25.55
CA TYR A 67 2.57 18.79 -26.50
C TYR A 67 2.43 19.32 -27.95
N CYS A 68 1.87 20.52 -28.11
CA CYS A 68 1.57 21.12 -29.41
C CYS A 68 2.78 21.87 -30.04
N LYS A 69 3.70 22.40 -29.24
CA LYS A 69 4.89 23.09 -29.75
C LYS A 69 5.73 22.19 -30.66
N ARG A 70 6.26 22.78 -31.73
CA ARG A 70 7.14 22.07 -32.67
C ARG A 70 8.45 21.73 -31.96
N LEU A 71 8.73 20.44 -31.81
CA LEU A 71 9.94 19.97 -31.14
C LEU A 71 11.18 20.10 -32.05
N PRO A 72 12.36 20.43 -31.49
CA PRO A 72 13.62 20.42 -32.22
C PRO A 72 13.88 19.07 -32.90
N ARG A 73 14.36 19.10 -34.16
CA ARG A 73 14.67 17.89 -34.96
C ARG A 73 15.59 16.90 -34.23
N LYS A 74 16.54 17.40 -33.44
CA LYS A 74 17.48 16.60 -32.64
C LYS A 74 16.75 15.75 -31.58
N LEU A 75 15.78 16.33 -30.88
CA LEU A 75 14.99 15.63 -29.86
C LEU A 75 14.09 14.58 -30.49
N TYR A 76 13.44 14.90 -31.62
CA TYR A 76 12.61 13.94 -32.35
C TYR A 76 13.42 12.72 -32.83
N ARG A 77 14.60 12.95 -33.43
CA ARG A 77 15.51 11.87 -33.85
C ARG A 77 15.94 10.99 -32.67
N ARG A 78 16.27 11.60 -31.54
CA ARG A 78 16.62 10.89 -30.31
C ARG A 78 15.44 10.05 -29.79
N ALA A 79 14.27 10.65 -29.64
CA ALA A 79 13.07 9.97 -29.16
C ALA A 79 12.66 8.81 -30.07
N ARG A 80 12.78 8.96 -31.40
CA ARG A 80 12.53 7.86 -32.35
C ARG A 80 13.50 6.70 -32.16
N ARG A 81 14.79 6.98 -31.88
CA ARG A 81 15.79 5.94 -31.58
C ARG A 81 15.45 5.23 -30.27
N GLU A 82 15.14 5.96 -29.21
CA GLU A 82 14.74 5.42 -27.90
C GLU A 82 13.48 4.57 -28.02
N TYR A 83 12.44 5.06 -28.72
CA TYR A 83 11.21 4.30 -28.98
C TYR A 83 11.49 2.98 -29.71
N LYS A 84 12.32 3.00 -30.76
CA LYS A 84 12.76 1.77 -31.45
C LYS A 84 13.53 0.83 -30.53
N GLN A 85 14.37 1.34 -29.64
CA GLN A 85 15.10 0.53 -28.65
C GLN A 85 14.12 -0.13 -27.67
N VAL A 86 13.19 0.63 -27.09
CA VAL A 86 12.16 0.09 -26.18
C VAL A 86 11.32 -0.97 -26.89
N LYS A 87 10.85 -0.73 -28.12
CA LYS A 87 10.09 -1.73 -28.89
C LYS A 87 10.90 -3.00 -29.18
N ARG A 88 12.20 -2.89 -29.44
CA ARG A 88 13.09 -4.05 -29.62
C ARG A 88 13.25 -4.82 -28.32
N LEU A 89 13.51 -4.13 -27.21
CA LEU A 89 13.61 -4.75 -25.89
C LEU A 89 12.32 -5.47 -25.53
N GLN A 90 11.15 -4.82 -25.72
CA GLN A 90 9.85 -5.45 -25.51
C GLN A 90 9.69 -6.75 -26.33
N LYS A 91 10.09 -6.76 -27.61
CA LYS A 91 10.06 -7.96 -28.45
C LYS A 91 10.99 -9.06 -27.95
N ILE A 92 12.21 -8.71 -27.52
CA ILE A 92 13.18 -9.68 -26.96
C ILE A 92 12.61 -10.29 -25.68
N LEU A 93 12.11 -9.44 -24.78
CA LEU A 93 11.56 -9.84 -23.49
C LEU A 93 10.30 -10.69 -23.65
N HIS A 94 9.45 -10.38 -24.64
CA HIS A 94 8.27 -11.19 -24.95
C HIS A 94 8.62 -12.62 -25.39
N ARG A 95 9.82 -12.84 -25.94
CA ARG A 95 10.34 -14.16 -26.31
C ARG A 95 11.07 -14.88 -25.16
N ARG A 96 11.36 -14.18 -24.06
CA ARG A 96 12.11 -14.68 -22.90
C ARG A 96 11.16 -14.91 -21.73
N SER A 97 10.44 -16.04 -21.75
CA SER A 97 9.52 -16.44 -20.68
C SER A 97 10.23 -16.83 -19.36
N ASP A 98 11.54 -17.05 -19.45
CA ASP A 98 12.48 -17.30 -18.37
C ASP A 98 12.89 -16.04 -17.61
N MET A 99 12.62 -14.84 -18.15
CA MET A 99 12.94 -13.57 -17.51
C MET A 99 11.73 -12.95 -16.80
N MET A 100 11.99 -12.26 -15.70
CA MET A 100 11.02 -11.50 -14.93
C MET A 100 11.38 -10.01 -14.94
N ILE A 101 10.37 -9.17 -15.18
CA ILE A 101 10.47 -7.71 -15.02
C ILE A 101 9.50 -7.28 -13.94
N CYS A 102 10.00 -6.62 -12.91
CA CYS A 102 9.16 -6.08 -11.84
C CYS A 102 9.72 -4.79 -11.26
N ARG A 103 8.86 -4.08 -10.52
CA ARG A 103 9.29 -2.95 -9.70
C ARG A 103 10.15 -3.45 -8.54
N ILE A 104 11.07 -2.61 -8.09
CA ILE A 104 11.86 -2.86 -6.89
C ILE A 104 11.16 -2.32 -5.66
N ASP A 105 11.58 -2.80 -4.48
CA ASP A 105 10.97 -2.45 -3.20
C ASP A 105 11.15 -0.98 -2.79
N LYS A 106 12.33 -0.41 -3.08
CA LYS A 106 12.69 0.98 -2.76
C LYS A 106 13.44 1.58 -3.93
N GLY A 107 12.98 2.75 -4.38
CA GLY A 107 13.52 3.48 -5.54
C GLY A 107 12.65 3.35 -6.79
N GLU A 108 13.00 4.12 -7.83
CA GLU A 108 12.20 4.26 -9.06
C GLU A 108 12.63 3.28 -10.18
N GLY A 109 13.37 2.23 -9.84
CA GLY A 109 13.94 1.28 -10.79
C GLY A 109 13.06 0.06 -11.10
N PHE A 110 13.56 -0.75 -12.03
CA PHE A 110 13.02 -2.09 -12.33
C PHE A 110 14.10 -3.14 -12.13
N TYR A 111 13.70 -4.32 -11.67
CA TYR A 111 14.51 -5.52 -11.72
C TYR A 111 14.23 -6.27 -13.01
N ILE A 112 15.30 -6.69 -13.69
CA ILE A 112 15.26 -7.57 -14.85
C ILE A 112 16.22 -8.72 -14.54
N GLY A 113 15.70 -9.95 -14.45
CA GLY A 113 16.53 -11.12 -14.14
C GLY A 113 15.76 -12.43 -14.28
N ASP A 114 16.38 -13.54 -13.95
CA ASP A 114 15.77 -14.86 -14.10
C ASP A 114 14.56 -15.04 -13.19
N LYS A 115 13.48 -15.53 -13.79
CA LYS A 115 12.21 -15.81 -13.12
C LYS A 115 12.37 -16.92 -12.08
N SER A 116 13.15 -17.96 -12.39
CA SER A 116 13.40 -19.08 -11.47
C SER A 116 14.08 -18.64 -10.17
N ILE A 117 15.04 -17.70 -10.25
CA ILE A 117 15.72 -17.15 -9.07
C ILE A 117 14.71 -16.45 -8.15
N MET A 118 13.83 -15.62 -8.73
CA MET A 118 12.82 -14.90 -7.96
C MET A 118 11.77 -15.84 -7.37
N GLN A 119 11.39 -16.89 -8.10
CA GLN A 119 10.49 -17.93 -7.60
C GLN A 119 11.11 -18.68 -6.42
N HIS A 120 12.37 -19.12 -6.56
CA HIS A 120 13.10 -19.80 -5.50
C HIS A 120 13.20 -18.95 -4.23
N LYS A 121 13.58 -17.67 -4.36
CA LYS A 121 13.66 -16.73 -3.22
C LYS A 121 12.31 -16.50 -2.53
N THR A 122 11.22 -16.54 -3.29
CA THR A 122 9.88 -16.38 -2.72
C THR A 122 9.48 -17.62 -1.94
N LEU A 123 9.76 -18.82 -2.47
CA LEU A 123 9.53 -20.08 -1.76
C LEU A 123 10.43 -20.20 -0.52
N GLU A 124 11.70 -19.80 -0.62
CA GLU A 124 12.63 -19.73 0.51
C GLU A 124 12.09 -18.80 1.61
N TYR A 125 11.57 -17.62 1.24
CA TYR A 125 10.92 -16.72 2.20
C TYR A 125 9.69 -17.37 2.85
N MET A 126 8.85 -18.04 2.07
CA MET A 126 7.66 -18.72 2.60
C MET A 126 8.05 -19.82 3.59
N ASN A 127 9.06 -20.62 3.25
CA ASN A 127 9.59 -21.68 4.11
C ASN A 127 10.23 -21.10 5.39
N LYS A 128 11.09 -20.07 5.27
CA LYS A 128 11.75 -19.43 6.44
C LYS A 128 10.74 -18.87 7.43
N THR A 129 9.64 -18.29 6.95
CA THR A 129 8.65 -17.63 7.80
C THR A 129 7.59 -18.57 8.36
N GLU A 130 7.38 -19.73 7.71
CA GLU A 130 6.31 -20.69 8.01
C GLU A 130 4.92 -20.03 8.10
N ALA A 131 4.76 -18.86 7.49
CA ALA A 131 3.56 -18.04 7.58
C ALA A 131 2.51 -18.40 6.52
N TYR A 132 2.86 -19.30 5.59
CA TYR A 132 2.07 -19.64 4.43
C TYR A 132 1.92 -21.15 4.32
N GLN A 133 0.70 -21.58 4.06
CA GLN A 133 0.35 -22.98 3.85
C GLN A 133 -0.19 -23.14 2.43
N GLU A 134 0.44 -24.00 1.64
CA GLU A 134 -0.10 -24.43 0.34
C GLU A 134 -1.40 -25.21 0.55
N LEU A 135 -2.42 -24.92 -0.25
CA LEU A 135 -3.64 -25.71 -0.27
C LEU A 135 -3.39 -27.00 -1.06
N THR A 136 -3.80 -28.14 -0.51
CA THR A 136 -3.66 -29.44 -1.17
C THR A 136 -4.66 -29.65 -2.30
N SER A 137 -5.67 -28.79 -2.39
CA SER A 137 -6.73 -28.84 -3.39
C SER A 137 -6.51 -27.76 -4.45
N ASP A 138 -6.75 -28.10 -5.71
CA ASP A 138 -6.83 -27.15 -6.83
C ASP A 138 -8.11 -26.29 -6.78
N TYR A 139 -8.92 -26.45 -5.73
CA TYR A 139 -10.10 -25.63 -5.49
C TYR A 139 -9.71 -24.17 -5.19
N CYS A 140 -10.18 -23.26 -6.05
CA CYS A 140 -10.01 -21.82 -5.85
C CYS A 140 -10.93 -21.32 -4.72
N PRO A 141 -10.39 -20.73 -3.62
CA PRO A 141 -11.18 -20.34 -2.46
C PRO A 141 -12.00 -19.04 -2.67
N LEU A 142 -12.00 -18.45 -3.88
CA LEU A 142 -12.60 -17.14 -4.12
C LEU A 142 -14.09 -17.07 -3.73
N THR A 143 -14.86 -18.11 -4.08
CA THR A 143 -16.29 -18.18 -3.80
C THR A 143 -16.56 -18.26 -2.29
N ASP A 144 -15.78 -19.03 -1.54
CA ASP A 144 -15.88 -19.12 -0.08
C ASP A 144 -15.61 -17.78 0.60
N ILE A 145 -14.58 -17.06 0.14
CA ILE A 145 -14.24 -15.73 0.64
C ILE A 145 -15.38 -14.75 0.38
N LEU A 146 -15.99 -14.82 -0.80
CA LEU A 146 -17.15 -14.00 -1.15
C LEU A 146 -18.35 -14.30 -0.23
N HIS A 147 -18.70 -15.57 -0.04
CA HIS A 147 -19.79 -15.96 0.85
C HIS A 147 -19.55 -15.52 2.29
N ALA A 148 -18.33 -15.70 2.81
CA ALA A 148 -17.97 -15.26 4.15
C ALA A 148 -18.06 -13.73 4.30
N THR A 149 -17.62 -12.98 3.28
CA THR A 149 -17.72 -11.52 3.21
C THR A 149 -19.18 -11.07 3.25
N THR A 150 -20.01 -11.61 2.36
CA THR A 150 -21.44 -11.29 2.30
C THR A 150 -22.15 -11.63 3.61
N SER A 151 -21.85 -12.78 4.21
CA SER A 151 -22.43 -13.20 5.49
C SER A 151 -22.14 -12.22 6.63
N VAL A 152 -20.93 -11.65 6.67
CA VAL A 152 -20.59 -10.62 7.65
C VAL A 152 -21.34 -9.33 7.38
N LEU A 153 -21.45 -8.88 6.12
CA LEU A 153 -22.21 -7.68 5.78
C LEU A 153 -23.70 -7.82 6.07
N ASP A 154 -24.27 -9.00 5.82
CA ASP A 154 -25.68 -9.33 6.10
C ASP A 154 -25.97 -9.31 7.59
N TYR A 155 -25.03 -9.83 8.39
CA TYR A 155 -25.08 -9.71 9.84
C TYR A 155 -25.12 -8.25 10.29
N LEU A 156 -24.31 -7.36 9.69
CA LEU A 156 -24.30 -5.94 10.02
C LEU A 156 -25.61 -5.22 9.63
N ILE A 157 -26.22 -5.56 8.48
CA ILE A 157 -27.56 -5.09 8.11
C ILE A 157 -28.61 -5.57 9.11
N LYS A 158 -28.60 -6.86 9.46
CA LYS A 158 -29.57 -7.44 10.40
C LYS A 158 -29.50 -6.77 11.77
N LYS A 159 -28.30 -6.36 12.18
CA LYS A 159 -28.05 -5.59 13.42
C LYS A 159 -28.35 -4.09 13.27
N LYS A 160 -28.79 -3.63 12.10
CA LYS A 160 -29.14 -2.25 11.76
C LYS A 160 -28.01 -1.24 12.01
N VAL A 161 -26.75 -1.69 11.95
CA VAL A 161 -25.57 -0.82 12.12
C VAL A 161 -25.08 -0.23 10.79
N ILE A 162 -25.47 -0.85 9.68
CA ILE A 162 -25.29 -0.31 8.33
C ILE A 162 -26.60 -0.36 7.53
N THR A 163 -26.76 0.57 6.59
CA THR A 163 -27.85 0.56 5.62
C THR A 163 -27.53 -0.30 4.40
N THR A 164 -28.54 -0.64 3.59
CA THR A 164 -28.35 -1.35 2.32
C THR A 164 -27.38 -0.60 1.40
N ALA A 165 -27.54 0.72 1.27
CA ALA A 165 -26.64 1.55 0.46
C ALA A 165 -25.17 1.55 0.97
N GLN A 166 -24.95 1.40 2.28
CA GLN A 166 -23.60 1.25 2.84
C GLN A 166 -23.05 -0.15 2.57
N ARG A 167 -23.88 -1.19 2.66
CA ARG A 167 -23.51 -2.57 2.31
C ARG A 167 -23.10 -2.69 0.85
N ASP A 168 -23.83 -2.07 -0.07
CA ASP A 168 -23.50 -2.09 -1.50
C ASP A 168 -22.16 -1.40 -1.80
N LYS A 169 -21.78 -0.39 -1.02
CA LYS A 169 -20.45 0.25 -1.10
C LYS A 169 -19.32 -0.59 -0.52
N LEU A 170 -19.64 -1.60 0.31
CA LEU A 170 -18.68 -2.52 0.91
C LEU A 170 -18.60 -3.86 0.18
N LEU A 171 -19.58 -4.18 -0.68
CA LEU A 171 -19.55 -5.34 -1.55
C LEU A 171 -18.54 -5.15 -2.69
N PRO A 172 -17.78 -6.20 -3.05
CA PRO A 172 -16.88 -6.15 -4.19
C PRO A 172 -17.66 -6.04 -5.50
N ASN A 173 -17.04 -5.43 -6.51
CA ASN A 173 -17.57 -5.48 -7.87
C ASN A 173 -17.41 -6.91 -8.42
N LEU A 174 -18.54 -7.58 -8.67
CA LEU A 174 -18.57 -8.97 -9.13
C LEU A 174 -17.94 -9.18 -10.51
N GLU A 175 -17.96 -8.18 -11.39
CA GLU A 175 -17.37 -8.25 -12.74
C GLU A 175 -15.84 -8.20 -12.72
N LYS A 176 -15.25 -7.67 -11.65
CA LYS A 176 -13.80 -7.52 -11.49
C LYS A 176 -13.23 -8.45 -10.43
N LEU A 177 -14.06 -9.31 -9.86
CA LEU A 177 -13.74 -10.11 -8.69
C LEU A 177 -12.57 -11.05 -9.00
N GLU A 178 -11.51 -10.97 -8.17
CA GLU A 178 -10.31 -11.79 -8.36
C GLU A 178 -9.80 -12.30 -7.02
N LEU A 179 -9.24 -13.51 -7.04
CA LEU A 179 -8.45 -14.00 -5.91
C LEU A 179 -7.19 -13.15 -5.78
N PRO A 180 -6.79 -12.75 -4.55
CA PRO A 180 -5.50 -12.12 -4.36
C PRO A 180 -4.36 -12.93 -4.96
N TYR A 181 -3.27 -12.28 -5.35
CA TYR A 181 -2.09 -12.97 -5.82
C TYR A 181 -0.83 -12.37 -5.21
N LEU A 182 0.16 -13.22 -4.95
CA LEU A 182 1.45 -12.79 -4.43
C LEU A 182 2.40 -12.44 -5.58
N TYR A 183 3.09 -11.32 -5.45
CA TYR A 183 4.21 -10.96 -6.31
C TYR A 183 5.39 -10.45 -5.47
N PRO A 184 6.63 -10.89 -5.76
CA PRO A 184 7.79 -10.47 -5.01
C PRO A 184 8.35 -9.14 -5.53
N LEU A 185 8.67 -8.22 -4.62
CA LEU A 185 9.44 -7.01 -4.89
C LEU A 185 10.91 -7.21 -4.45
N PRO A 186 11.89 -7.17 -5.36
CA PRO A 186 13.30 -7.31 -5.01
C PRO A 186 13.81 -6.11 -4.19
N LYS A 187 14.51 -6.41 -3.08
CA LYS A 187 15.21 -5.43 -2.25
C LYS A 187 16.66 -5.29 -2.74
N ILE A 188 16.85 -4.68 -3.91
CA ILE A 188 18.17 -4.52 -4.55
C ILE A 188 19.20 -3.73 -3.72
N HIS A 189 18.73 -2.98 -2.72
CA HIS A 189 19.55 -2.23 -1.78
C HIS A 189 20.08 -3.07 -0.61
N LYS A 190 19.78 -4.37 -0.56
CA LYS A 190 20.26 -5.32 0.46
C LYS A 190 21.11 -6.41 -0.20
N LEU A 191 22.14 -6.87 0.51
CA LEU A 191 22.97 -7.99 0.09
C LEU A 191 22.11 -9.25 -0.15
N GLY A 192 22.42 -10.02 -1.20
CA GLY A 192 21.66 -11.20 -1.59
C GLY A 192 20.32 -10.90 -2.29
N ILE A 193 19.89 -9.63 -2.40
CA ILE A 193 18.63 -9.21 -3.03
C ILE A 193 17.44 -10.03 -2.49
N PRO A 194 17.13 -9.96 -1.18
CA PRO A 194 15.94 -10.59 -0.61
C PRO A 194 14.68 -9.97 -1.20
N ILE A 195 13.54 -10.62 -0.98
CA ILE A 195 12.25 -10.17 -1.53
C ILE A 195 11.37 -9.52 -0.45
N ARG A 196 10.45 -8.65 -0.86
CA ARG A 196 9.25 -8.30 -0.09
C ARG A 196 8.05 -8.95 -0.80
N PRO A 197 7.36 -9.91 -0.18
CA PRO A 197 6.15 -10.44 -0.79
C PRO A 197 5.04 -9.40 -0.67
N ILE A 198 4.37 -9.07 -1.76
CA ILE A 198 3.14 -8.26 -1.72
C ILE A 198 2.00 -9.13 -2.20
N VAL A 199 0.90 -9.16 -1.45
CA VAL A 199 -0.35 -9.79 -1.85
C VAL A 199 -1.25 -8.69 -2.42
N SER A 200 -1.43 -8.72 -3.74
CA SER A 200 -2.37 -7.82 -4.43
C SER A 200 -3.79 -8.28 -4.15
N ALA A 201 -4.53 -7.53 -3.34
CA ALA A 201 -5.92 -7.83 -3.01
C ALA A 201 -6.89 -6.76 -3.55
N LEU A 202 -6.55 -6.09 -4.66
CA LEU A 202 -7.31 -4.93 -5.15
C LEU A 202 -8.80 -5.26 -5.40
N TYR A 203 -9.07 -6.44 -5.97
CA TYR A 203 -10.43 -6.90 -6.29
C TYR A 203 -10.89 -8.09 -5.44
N ALA A 204 -10.21 -8.33 -4.32
CA ALA A 204 -10.59 -9.38 -3.39
C ALA A 204 -11.89 -9.01 -2.65
N PRO A 205 -12.73 -10.00 -2.27
CA PRO A 205 -13.99 -9.70 -1.59
C PRO A 205 -13.83 -8.89 -0.29
N VAL A 206 -12.77 -9.16 0.48
CA VAL A 206 -12.53 -8.51 1.77
C VAL A 206 -11.84 -7.14 1.68
N ASN A 207 -11.42 -6.68 0.49
CA ASN A 207 -10.60 -5.46 0.36
C ASN A 207 -11.32 -4.20 0.88
N LEU A 208 -12.61 -4.07 0.59
CA LEU A 208 -13.40 -2.91 1.00
C LEU A 208 -13.64 -2.91 2.50
N ILE A 209 -13.86 -4.08 3.12
CA ILE A 209 -13.93 -4.23 4.58
C ILE A 209 -12.57 -3.90 5.22
N SER A 210 -11.47 -4.34 4.63
CA SER A 210 -10.11 -4.01 5.09
C SER A 210 -9.84 -2.50 5.09
N LYS A 211 -10.21 -1.81 4.00
CA LYS A 211 -10.15 -0.34 3.91
C LYS A 211 -11.09 0.35 4.91
N PHE A 212 -12.28 -0.22 5.13
CA PHE A 212 -13.23 0.30 6.09
C PHE A 212 -12.69 0.23 7.52
N LEU A 213 -12.17 -0.92 7.96
CA LEU A 213 -11.54 -1.06 9.28
C LEU A 213 -10.33 -0.14 9.44
N TYR A 214 -9.50 0.00 8.41
CA TYR A 214 -8.39 0.96 8.44
C TYR A 214 -8.89 2.38 8.72
N LYS A 215 -9.92 2.84 8.00
CA LYS A 215 -10.51 4.18 8.20
C LYS A 215 -11.15 4.35 9.58
N LEU A 216 -11.71 3.27 10.13
CA LEU A 216 -12.35 3.28 11.45
C LEU A 216 -11.31 3.37 12.58
N LEU A 217 -10.22 2.59 12.49
CA LEU A 217 -9.27 2.38 13.58
C LEU A 217 -8.06 3.33 13.53
N SER A 218 -7.61 3.72 12.34
CA SER A 218 -6.39 4.52 12.16
C SER A 218 -6.46 5.88 12.90
N PRO A 219 -7.57 6.64 12.86
CA PRO A 219 -7.67 7.90 13.62
C PRO A 219 -7.53 7.71 15.13
N ILE A 220 -8.15 6.65 15.68
CA ILE A 220 -8.09 6.35 17.12
C ILE A 220 -6.66 5.95 17.50
N TYR A 221 -6.03 5.09 16.69
CA TYR A 221 -4.63 4.71 16.89
C TYR A 221 -3.72 5.95 16.90
N LEU A 222 -3.85 6.82 15.90
CA LEU A 222 -3.01 8.01 15.78
C LEU A 222 -3.22 8.98 16.94
N GLN A 223 -4.44 9.12 17.44
CA GLN A 223 -4.72 9.93 18.63
C GLN A 223 -4.03 9.36 19.88
N VAL A 224 -4.11 8.05 20.07
CA VAL A 224 -3.54 7.38 21.25
C VAL A 224 -2.01 7.32 21.20
N ALA A 225 -1.45 7.00 20.04
CA ALA A 225 -0.01 6.76 19.87
C ALA A 225 0.75 8.00 19.38
N HIS A 226 0.14 9.19 19.41
CA HIS A 226 0.74 10.40 18.85
C HIS A 226 2.10 10.75 19.47
N GLU A 227 2.35 10.39 20.74
CA GLU A 227 3.64 10.65 21.40
C GLU A 227 4.73 9.66 20.93
N THR A 228 4.38 8.37 20.76
CA THR A 228 5.35 7.31 20.48
C THR A 228 5.51 6.97 19.00
N THR A 229 4.55 7.36 18.16
CA THR A 229 4.57 7.07 16.72
C THR A 229 4.95 8.28 15.89
N VAL A 230 6.01 8.16 15.07
CA VAL A 230 6.40 9.18 14.08
C VAL A 230 5.61 8.97 12.79
N ILE A 231 4.88 10.00 12.35
CA ILE A 231 4.00 9.90 11.18
C ILE A 231 4.78 10.09 9.87
N ASN A 232 5.67 11.09 9.83
CA ASN A 232 6.47 11.45 8.66
C ASN A 232 7.70 12.25 9.06
N SER A 233 8.51 12.66 8.07
CA SER A 233 9.75 13.42 8.31
C SER A 233 9.52 14.79 8.95
N ILE A 234 8.40 15.45 8.68
CA ILE A 234 8.07 16.77 9.27
C ILE A 234 7.68 16.57 10.74
N ASP A 235 6.85 15.58 11.02
CA ASP A 235 6.47 15.19 12.38
C ASP A 235 7.70 14.80 13.22
N TRP A 236 8.64 14.05 12.63
CA TRP A 236 9.91 13.72 13.28
C TRP A 236 10.69 14.96 13.71
N VAL A 237 10.90 15.92 12.79
CA VAL A 237 11.64 17.15 13.09
C VAL A 237 10.96 17.92 14.22
N ARG A 238 9.63 18.09 14.16
CA ARG A 238 8.87 18.78 15.21
C ARG A 238 9.02 18.12 16.58
N LYS A 239 8.95 16.78 16.63
CA LYS A 239 9.15 16.03 17.89
C LYS A 239 10.57 16.17 18.42
N LEU A 240 11.58 16.17 17.55
CA LEU A 240 12.97 16.35 17.95
C LEU A 240 13.24 17.77 18.45
N GLU A 241 12.67 18.79 17.80
CA GLU A 241 12.72 20.19 18.25
C GLU A 241 12.09 20.33 19.63
N LYS A 242 10.91 19.73 19.85
CA LYS A 242 10.26 19.69 21.17
C LYS A 242 11.14 18.98 22.20
N TYR A 243 11.67 17.80 21.88
CA TYR A 243 12.56 17.04 22.76
C TYR A 243 13.83 17.82 23.13
N THR A 244 14.30 18.69 22.23
CA THR A 244 15.42 19.61 22.47
C THR A 244 15.00 20.78 23.37
N ALA A 245 13.85 21.40 23.10
CA ALA A 245 13.31 22.50 23.89
C ALA A 245 12.99 22.09 25.34
N ASP A 246 12.55 20.85 25.53
CA ASP A 246 12.30 20.25 26.85
C ASP A 246 13.61 19.87 27.59
N GLY A 247 14.79 20.10 26.98
CA GLY A 247 16.10 19.86 27.60
C GLY A 247 16.53 18.39 27.65
N TYR A 248 15.84 17.50 26.94
CA TYR A 248 16.15 16.07 26.93
C TYR A 248 17.27 15.71 25.94
N LEU A 249 17.51 16.53 24.92
CA LEU A 249 18.63 16.34 24.00
C LEU A 249 19.91 16.99 24.54
N LYS A 250 20.82 16.17 25.07
CA LYS A 250 22.10 16.57 25.66
C LYS A 250 23.26 16.09 24.80
N SER A 251 24.46 16.65 25.00
CA SER A 251 25.69 16.17 24.35
C SER A 251 26.03 14.71 24.69
N THR A 252 25.47 14.18 25.78
CA THR A 252 25.60 12.79 26.23
C THR A 252 24.47 11.87 25.75
N THR A 253 23.50 12.38 24.98
CA THR A 253 22.38 11.59 24.48
C THR A 253 22.85 10.62 23.39
N ASN A 254 22.63 9.32 23.61
CA ASN A 254 22.93 8.27 22.64
C ASN A 254 21.66 7.87 21.87
N PHE A 255 21.79 7.74 20.54
CA PHE A 255 20.72 7.22 19.69
C PHE A 255 20.85 5.70 19.55
N ILE A 256 19.74 5.01 19.78
CA ILE A 256 19.63 3.56 19.59
C ILE A 256 18.59 3.30 18.49
N THR A 257 18.89 2.37 17.60
CA THR A 257 17.95 1.93 16.56
C THR A 257 17.74 0.43 16.66
N ALA A 258 16.49 0.01 16.48
CA ALA A 258 16.09 -1.39 16.42
C ALA A 258 15.14 -1.59 15.23
N ASP A 259 15.23 -2.74 14.56
CA ASP A 259 14.38 -3.09 13.42
C ASP A 259 13.62 -4.39 13.72
N VAL A 260 12.30 -4.39 13.52
CA VAL A 260 11.48 -5.59 13.68
C VAL A 260 11.42 -6.32 12.34
N GLU A 261 12.07 -7.49 12.27
CA GLU A 261 12.09 -8.28 11.03
C GLU A 261 10.68 -8.82 10.71
N ASN A 262 10.23 -8.60 9.47
CA ASN A 262 9.01 -9.23 8.92
C ASN A 262 7.73 -8.99 9.75
N LEU A 263 7.59 -7.82 10.40
CA LEU A 263 6.47 -7.52 11.32
C LEU A 263 5.11 -8.01 10.83
N TYR A 264 4.69 -7.64 9.61
CA TYR A 264 3.35 -7.98 9.11
C TYR A 264 3.11 -9.48 8.99
N THR A 265 4.10 -10.27 8.59
CA THR A 265 3.96 -11.72 8.43
C THR A 265 4.17 -12.48 9.73
N MET A 266 4.89 -11.90 10.70
CA MET A 266 5.29 -12.58 11.91
C MET A 266 4.41 -12.32 13.13
N ILE A 267 3.43 -11.40 13.07
CA ILE A 267 2.47 -11.21 14.17
C ILE A 267 1.71 -12.52 14.44
N PRO A 268 1.78 -13.09 15.67
CA PRO A 268 0.95 -14.23 16.04
C PRO A 268 -0.53 -13.87 15.93
N ARG A 269 -1.34 -14.70 15.27
CA ARG A 269 -2.73 -14.38 14.95
C ARG A 269 -3.56 -14.08 16.20
N GLU A 270 -3.62 -15.00 17.17
CA GLU A 270 -4.37 -14.77 18.41
C GLU A 270 -3.74 -13.66 19.25
N GLY A 271 -2.40 -13.54 19.26
CA GLY A 271 -1.70 -12.46 19.96
C GLY A 271 -2.11 -11.07 19.46
N GLY A 272 -2.17 -10.89 18.15
CA GLY A 272 -2.59 -9.60 17.56
C GLY A 272 -4.09 -9.36 17.63
N LEU A 273 -4.94 -10.39 17.55
CA LEU A 273 -6.37 -10.24 17.81
C LEU A 273 -6.66 -9.86 19.26
N HIS A 274 -5.92 -10.42 20.23
CA HIS A 274 -5.99 -9.99 21.62
C HIS A 274 -5.49 -8.56 21.81
N ALA A 275 -4.46 -8.14 21.08
CA ALA A 275 -4.01 -6.74 21.11
C ALA A 275 -5.07 -5.78 20.59
N LEU A 276 -5.71 -6.12 19.47
CA LEU A 276 -6.82 -5.37 18.94
C LEU A 276 -7.99 -5.31 19.92
N LEU A 277 -8.36 -6.43 20.55
CA LEU A 277 -9.45 -6.47 21.52
C LEU A 277 -9.18 -5.52 22.70
N ARG A 278 -8.00 -5.61 23.33
CA ARG A 278 -7.64 -4.71 24.44
C ARG A 278 -7.61 -3.25 24.03
N PHE A 279 -7.12 -2.96 22.83
CA PHE A 279 -7.14 -1.61 22.27
C PHE A 279 -8.58 -1.10 22.15
N LEU A 280 -9.49 -1.91 21.62
CA LEU A 280 -10.90 -1.55 21.49
C LEU A 280 -11.56 -1.38 22.86
N GLU A 281 -11.32 -2.26 23.83
CA GLU A 281 -11.86 -2.15 25.18
C GLU A 281 -11.43 -0.85 25.87
N LYS A 282 -10.16 -0.47 25.70
CA LYS A 282 -9.58 0.72 26.32
C LYS A 282 -10.02 2.04 25.68
N TYR A 283 -10.17 2.06 24.35
CA TYR A 283 -10.34 3.31 23.58
C TYR A 283 -11.67 3.43 22.84
N SER A 284 -12.58 2.47 22.99
CA SER A 284 -13.96 2.61 22.50
C SER A 284 -14.81 3.43 23.46
N ASN A 285 -15.90 3.99 22.95
CA ASN A 285 -16.88 4.70 23.76
C ASN A 285 -18.04 3.75 24.07
N HIS A 286 -18.22 3.38 25.34
CA HIS A 286 -19.25 2.42 25.77
C HIS A 286 -19.24 1.10 24.97
N SER A 287 -18.04 0.51 24.78
CA SER A 287 -17.84 -0.73 24.00
C SER A 287 -18.25 -0.62 22.51
N LYS A 288 -18.21 0.60 21.95
CA LYS A 288 -18.55 0.88 20.55
C LYS A 288 -17.62 1.91 19.91
N ILE A 289 -17.46 1.80 18.60
CA ILE A 289 -16.87 2.85 17.75
C ILE A 289 -17.91 3.24 16.71
N GLY A 290 -18.49 4.43 16.86
CA GLY A 290 -19.68 4.81 16.12
C GLY A 290 -20.82 3.80 16.36
N PRO A 291 -21.48 3.28 15.31
CA PRO A 291 -22.55 2.30 15.47
C PRO A 291 -22.05 0.86 15.71
N PHE A 292 -20.74 0.60 15.61
CA PHE A 292 -20.19 -0.76 15.64
C PHE A 292 -19.76 -1.17 17.04
N SER A 293 -20.23 -2.33 17.52
CA SER A 293 -19.72 -2.94 18.74
C SER A 293 -18.32 -3.53 18.53
N ILE A 294 -17.58 -3.72 19.63
CA ILE A 294 -16.29 -4.43 19.62
C ILE A 294 -16.41 -5.79 18.91
N ASP A 295 -17.43 -6.58 19.23
CA ASP A 295 -17.69 -7.89 18.59
C ASP A 295 -17.78 -7.78 17.05
N MET A 296 -18.52 -6.78 16.54
CA MET A 296 -18.65 -6.58 15.09
C MET A 296 -17.31 -6.25 14.43
N ILE A 297 -16.51 -5.40 15.08
CA ILE A 297 -15.18 -5.01 14.60
C ILE A 297 -14.26 -6.24 14.61
N MET A 298 -14.28 -7.02 15.69
CA MET A 298 -13.51 -8.26 15.81
C MET A 298 -13.93 -9.29 14.77
N LYS A 299 -15.22 -9.40 14.45
CA LYS A 299 -15.73 -10.29 13.41
C LYS A 299 -15.22 -9.92 12.02
N MET A 300 -15.21 -8.62 11.69
CA MET A 300 -14.61 -8.12 10.45
C MET A 300 -13.09 -8.33 10.40
N ALA A 301 -12.39 -8.11 11.52
CA ALA A 301 -10.95 -8.34 11.62
C ALA A 301 -10.58 -9.81 11.42
N ARG A 302 -11.29 -10.73 12.08
CA ARG A 302 -11.13 -12.17 11.90
C ARG A 302 -11.43 -12.57 10.46
N LEU A 303 -12.52 -12.10 9.85
CA LEU A 303 -12.81 -12.35 8.44
C LEU A 303 -11.59 -12.04 7.54
N ILE A 304 -10.98 -10.86 7.68
CA ILE A 304 -9.84 -10.45 6.85
C ILE A 304 -8.63 -11.37 7.05
N LEU A 305 -8.33 -11.74 8.30
CA LEU A 305 -7.16 -12.59 8.61
C LEU A 305 -7.40 -14.06 8.20
N ASP A 306 -8.62 -14.55 8.35
CA ASP A 306 -8.97 -15.97 8.17
C ASP A 306 -9.13 -16.34 6.70
N THR A 307 -9.47 -15.34 5.88
CA THR A 307 -9.69 -15.47 4.43
C THR A 307 -8.54 -14.92 3.61
N ASN A 308 -7.35 -14.80 4.21
CA ASN A 308 -6.14 -14.34 3.54
C ASN A 308 -5.55 -15.45 2.65
N TYR A 309 -6.27 -15.76 1.58
CA TYR A 309 -5.86 -16.69 0.53
C TYR A 309 -5.32 -15.93 -0.68
N PHE A 310 -4.35 -16.51 -1.36
CA PHE A 310 -3.80 -15.94 -2.58
C PHE A 310 -3.27 -17.00 -3.54
N ALA A 311 -3.20 -16.66 -4.82
CA ALA A 311 -2.52 -17.44 -5.84
C ALA A 311 -1.04 -17.08 -5.93
N TYR A 312 -0.19 -18.10 -6.12
CA TYR A 312 1.21 -17.93 -6.47
C TYR A 312 1.70 -19.13 -7.30
N ILE A 313 2.27 -18.89 -8.48
CA ILE A 313 2.76 -19.94 -9.40
C ILE A 313 1.74 -21.09 -9.58
N ASN A 314 0.55 -20.76 -10.06
CA ASN A 314 -0.54 -21.72 -10.31
C ASN A 314 -0.98 -22.56 -9.11
N LYS A 315 -0.60 -22.19 -7.89
CA LYS A 315 -1.01 -22.83 -6.65
C LYS A 315 -1.73 -21.84 -5.76
N TYR A 316 -2.54 -22.34 -4.85
CA TYR A 316 -3.25 -21.54 -3.86
C TYR A 316 -2.60 -21.69 -2.49
N TYR A 317 -2.53 -20.59 -1.76
CA TYR A 317 -1.94 -20.54 -0.44
C TYR A 317 -2.86 -19.81 0.52
N LYS A 318 -2.79 -20.19 1.80
CA LYS A 318 -3.36 -19.46 2.92
C LYS A 318 -2.24 -18.87 3.74
N GLN A 319 -2.32 -17.59 4.07
CA GLN A 319 -1.45 -17.02 5.10
C GLN A 319 -2.03 -17.38 6.48
N THR A 320 -1.30 -18.17 7.24
CA THR A 320 -1.72 -18.69 8.56
C THR A 320 -1.27 -17.81 9.72
N ARG A 321 -0.26 -16.95 9.49
CA ARG A 321 0.33 -16.05 10.48
C ARG A 321 0.42 -14.62 9.95
N GLY A 322 0.24 -13.65 10.85
CA GLY A 322 0.29 -12.24 10.52
C GLY A 322 -0.85 -11.80 9.60
N GLY A 323 -0.61 -10.77 8.81
CA GLY A 323 -1.51 -10.28 7.77
C GLY A 323 -0.80 -10.03 6.44
N ALA A 324 -1.57 -9.96 5.37
CA ALA A 324 -1.04 -9.73 4.03
C ALA A 324 -0.39 -8.35 3.92
N MET A 325 0.87 -8.33 3.47
CA MET A 325 1.53 -7.11 2.99
C MET A 325 0.79 -6.65 1.72
N GLY A 326 -0.03 -5.61 1.85
CA GLY A 326 -0.94 -5.14 0.79
C GLY A 326 -2.38 -4.93 1.27
N SER A 327 -2.75 -5.51 2.41
CA SER A 327 -4.03 -5.25 3.07
C SER A 327 -3.98 -3.95 3.88
N ALA A 328 -4.99 -3.08 3.70
CA ALA A 328 -5.09 -1.81 4.43
C ALA A 328 -5.23 -2.00 5.94
N PHE A 329 -6.05 -2.95 6.37
CA PHE A 329 -6.25 -3.29 7.77
C PHE A 329 -4.96 -3.79 8.44
N THR A 330 -4.12 -4.57 7.74
CA THR A 330 -2.88 -5.12 8.31
C THR A 330 -1.94 -4.03 8.81
N GLN A 331 -1.94 -2.85 8.19
CA GLN A 331 -1.14 -1.71 8.65
C GLN A 331 -1.55 -1.24 10.04
N VAL A 332 -2.83 -0.90 10.25
CA VAL A 332 -3.30 -0.43 11.56
C VAL A 332 -3.28 -1.55 12.61
N TYR A 333 -3.52 -2.79 12.19
CA TYR A 333 -3.42 -3.97 13.06
C TYR A 333 -2.01 -4.18 13.60
N ALA A 334 -0.99 -4.09 12.74
CA ALA A 334 0.42 -4.21 13.14
C ALA A 334 0.83 -3.07 14.08
N ASN A 335 0.39 -1.86 13.79
CA ASN A 335 0.62 -0.69 14.65
C ASN A 335 0.01 -0.88 16.04
N ILE A 336 -1.24 -1.34 16.14
CA ILE A 336 -1.90 -1.62 17.43
C ILE A 336 -1.16 -2.73 18.19
N TYR A 337 -0.71 -3.77 17.50
CA TYR A 337 0.09 -4.83 18.12
C TYR A 337 1.41 -4.29 18.70
N MET A 338 2.12 -3.44 17.94
CA MET A 338 3.35 -2.81 18.39
C MET A 338 3.12 -1.84 19.54
N LEU A 339 2.04 -1.03 19.49
CA LEU A 339 1.65 -0.13 20.57
C LEU A 339 1.45 -0.90 21.88
N GLN A 340 0.84 -2.09 21.83
CA GLN A 340 0.75 -2.90 23.03
C GLN A 340 2.12 -3.40 23.49
N TRP A 341 2.94 -3.90 22.57
CA TRP A 341 4.26 -4.42 22.89
C TRP A 341 5.16 -3.38 23.56
N GLU A 342 5.09 -2.12 23.12
CA GLU A 342 5.87 -1.01 23.68
C GLU A 342 5.36 -0.46 25.02
N GLN A 343 4.16 -0.84 25.50
CA GLN A 343 3.60 -0.25 26.74
C GLN A 343 4.55 -0.37 27.94
N LYS A 344 5.21 -1.52 28.11
CA LYS A 344 6.18 -1.71 29.21
C LYS A 344 7.38 -0.77 29.10
N LEU A 345 7.81 -0.46 27.88
CA LEU A 345 8.92 0.48 27.64
C LEU A 345 8.47 1.90 27.97
N ILE A 346 7.26 2.29 27.57
CA ILE A 346 6.67 3.59 27.87
C ILE A 346 6.51 3.78 29.39
N GLU A 347 5.95 2.79 30.09
CA GLU A 347 5.77 2.81 31.55
C GLU A 347 7.12 2.88 32.28
N SER A 348 8.14 2.15 31.80
CA SER A 348 9.49 2.22 32.37
C SER A 348 10.16 3.57 32.10
N GLN A 349 9.84 4.26 31.01
CA GLN A 349 10.37 5.58 30.72
C GLN A 349 9.72 6.64 31.62
N ALA A 350 8.40 6.60 31.78
CA ALA A 350 7.64 7.54 32.62
C ALA A 350 7.96 7.44 34.11
N SER A 351 8.48 6.29 34.58
CA SER A 351 8.89 6.10 35.98
C SER A 351 10.33 6.50 36.27
N LYS A 352 11.16 6.71 35.24
CA LYS A 352 12.60 7.01 35.35
C LYS A 352 12.99 8.43 34.93
N ASN A 353 12.13 9.08 34.15
CA ASN A 353 12.18 10.50 33.84
C ASN A 353 11.25 11.25 34.77
#